data_AF-A0A6G0AAW7-F1
#
_entry.id   AF-A0A6G0AAW7-F1
#
_cell.length_a   1.000
_cell.length_b   1.000
_cell.length_c   1.000
_cell.angle_alpha   90.00
_cell.angle_beta   90.00
_cell.angle_gamma   90.00
#
_symmetry.space_group_name_H-M   'P 1'
#
loop_
_entity.id
_entity.type
_entity.pdbx_description
1 polymer ?
#
loop_
_entity_poly.entity_id
_entity_poly.type
_entity_poly.pdbx_seq_one_letter_code
_entity_poly.pdbx_strand_id
1 'polypeptide(L)'
;MGDTGEQTGSVRVDHEILARFVSEVLETYDVPSDHADLTADVLVAADLAGIDSHGVSRLFYYTHKLAKGLVEPRPAPRIVSEGAGGCVIDGDNGLGPVASQMAMDWCLAHAADGVGACATVRRSNHYGIAGYYARQAVQEGMIGISLTNATTFVVPTFGRKPMFGTNPIAVAVPAGEERPFILDMATSAAAVGKLQLAMGAGTEIPPGWAMDSDGVSTTDPVEGFNGGLLPLGSSRLLGSHKGYGLGVMVDIFCGLLSGANYGPELPGLVSEFEDVADVGHFFAVLRVDAFRPLAEFAATMDEMIRGLKSTPTEAGEDRVYVAGEPELEEEERRRQWGIPLEELVVGSLQQIAKSRGLVERFEQLLASGPGEGGSLP
;
A
#
# COMPACT_ATOMS: atom_id res chain seq x y z
N MET A 1 18.58 2.20 -1.58
CA MET A 1 17.65 2.97 -2.45
C MET A 1 16.86 3.95 -1.61
N GLY A 2 17.53 4.99 -1.10
CA GLY A 2 16.85 6.24 -0.74
C GLY A 2 16.98 7.14 -1.95
N ASP A 3 15.89 7.36 -2.67
CA ASP A 3 15.81 8.51 -3.57
C ASP A 3 15.56 9.72 -2.66
N THR A 4 16.62 10.23 -2.05
CA THR A 4 16.60 11.52 -1.33
C THR A 4 16.81 12.68 -2.31
N GLY A 5 16.39 12.52 -3.57
CA GLY A 5 16.27 13.62 -4.51
C GLY A 5 15.29 14.63 -3.94
N GLU A 6 15.80 15.66 -3.26
CA GLU A 6 15.08 16.90 -3.02
C GLU A 6 14.60 17.41 -4.38
N GLN A 7 13.33 17.14 -4.69
CA GLN A 7 12.68 17.71 -5.84
C GLN A 7 12.42 19.18 -5.52
N THR A 8 13.20 20.04 -6.18
CA THR A 8 13.05 21.50 -6.15
C THR A 8 11.66 21.86 -6.67
N GLY A 9 10.69 22.01 -5.76
CA GLY A 9 9.30 22.33 -6.09
C GLY A 9 8.24 21.80 -5.12
N SER A 10 8.60 20.97 -4.12
CA SER A 10 7.62 20.40 -3.20
C SER A 10 7.20 21.38 -2.07
N VAL A 11 5.89 21.46 -1.81
CA VAL A 11 5.34 22.17 -0.63
C VAL A 11 5.22 21.19 0.53
N ARG A 12 5.68 21.56 1.72
CA ARG A 12 5.52 20.75 2.92
C ARG A 12 4.23 21.12 3.64
N VAL A 13 3.48 20.13 4.10
CA VAL A 13 2.23 20.32 4.84
C VAL A 13 2.22 19.52 6.14
N ASP A 14 1.47 19.98 7.13
CA ASP A 14 1.25 19.21 8.35
C ASP A 14 0.35 17.99 8.08
N HIS A 15 0.74 16.86 8.65
CA HIS A 15 0.07 15.58 8.44
C HIS A 15 -1.34 15.50 9.05
N GLU A 16 -1.59 16.15 10.19
CA GLU A 16 -2.93 16.16 10.81
C GLU A 16 -3.89 17.06 10.02
N ILE A 17 -3.40 18.20 9.52
CA ILE A 17 -4.17 19.08 8.64
C ILE A 17 -4.43 18.40 7.29
N LEU A 18 -3.47 17.66 6.76
CA LEU A 18 -3.64 16.86 5.55
C LEU A 18 -4.71 15.77 5.73
N ALA A 19 -4.65 15.01 6.83
CA ALA A 19 -5.63 13.98 7.13
C ALA A 19 -7.05 14.57 7.22
N ARG A 20 -7.19 15.70 7.90
CA ARG A 20 -8.48 16.41 8.01
C ARG A 20 -9.00 16.88 6.65
N PHE A 21 -8.14 17.46 5.82
CA PHE A 21 -8.53 17.88 4.48
C PHE A 21 -9.00 16.69 3.63
N VAL A 22 -8.29 15.55 3.68
CA VAL A 22 -8.68 14.33 2.98
C VAL A 22 -10.03 13.80 3.47
N SER A 23 -10.24 13.77 4.79
CA SER A 23 -11.51 13.34 5.39
C SER A 23 -12.66 14.25 4.95
N GLU A 24 -12.51 15.58 5.09
CA GLU A 24 -13.52 16.57 4.65
C GLU A 24 -13.84 16.43 3.15
N VAL A 25 -12.83 16.14 2.31
CA VAL A 25 -13.06 15.85 0.89
C VAL A 25 -13.95 14.63 0.72
N LEU A 26 -13.65 13.51 1.38
CA LEU A 26 -14.42 12.27 1.27
C LEU A 26 -15.86 12.42 1.78
N GLU A 27 -16.08 13.18 2.85
CA GLU A 27 -17.43 13.49 3.36
C GLU A 27 -18.30 14.21 2.30
N THR A 28 -17.70 15.01 1.39
CA THR A 28 -18.44 15.63 0.28
C THR A 28 -18.97 14.64 -0.78
N TYR A 29 -18.61 13.36 -0.64
CA TYR A 29 -19.10 12.23 -1.43
C TYR A 29 -20.04 11.31 -0.63
N ASP A 30 -20.65 11.83 0.45
CA ASP A 30 -21.56 11.11 1.34
C ASP A 30 -20.90 9.97 2.14
N VAL A 31 -19.57 9.93 2.19
CA VAL A 31 -18.82 8.97 3.02
C VAL A 31 -19.02 9.34 4.51
N PRO A 32 -19.40 8.39 5.38
CA PRO A 32 -19.48 8.63 6.83
C PRO A 32 -18.14 9.09 7.42
N SER A 33 -18.18 9.97 8.42
CA SER A 33 -16.97 10.62 8.98
C SER A 33 -15.94 9.61 9.50
N ASP A 34 -16.38 8.53 10.15
CA ASP A 34 -15.51 7.45 10.64
C ASP A 34 -14.81 6.70 9.49
N HIS A 35 -15.52 6.44 8.39
CA HIS A 35 -14.92 5.84 7.18
C HIS A 35 -13.98 6.81 6.45
N ALA A 36 -14.32 8.09 6.42
CA ALA A 36 -13.52 9.15 5.82
C ALA A 36 -12.21 9.36 6.59
N ASP A 37 -12.29 9.44 7.93
CA ASP A 37 -11.14 9.58 8.83
C ASP A 37 -10.20 8.38 8.72
N LEU A 38 -10.74 7.15 8.74
CA LEU A 38 -9.93 5.94 8.57
C LEU A 38 -9.23 5.92 7.20
N THR A 39 -9.95 6.27 6.13
CA THR A 39 -9.35 6.32 4.80
C THR A 39 -8.26 7.39 4.72
N ALA A 40 -8.50 8.56 5.32
CA ALA A 40 -7.52 9.64 5.41
C ALA A 40 -6.27 9.20 6.17
N ASP A 41 -6.43 8.53 7.31
CA ASP A 41 -5.32 8.02 8.12
C ASP A 41 -4.46 7.03 7.34
N VAL A 42 -5.08 6.09 6.61
CA VAL A 42 -4.34 5.14 5.75
C VAL A 42 -3.53 5.84 4.66
N LEU A 43 -4.11 6.85 3.98
CA LEU A 43 -3.39 7.59 2.94
C LEU A 43 -2.26 8.44 3.53
N VAL A 44 -2.51 9.14 4.62
CA VAL A 44 -1.48 9.96 5.27
C VAL A 44 -0.40 9.09 5.91
N ALA A 45 -0.72 7.90 6.42
CA ALA A 45 0.28 6.94 6.90
C ALA A 45 1.21 6.48 5.77
N ALA A 46 0.69 6.30 4.55
CA ALA A 46 1.52 6.00 3.38
C ALA A 46 2.46 7.17 3.04
N ASP A 47 1.98 8.41 3.06
CA ASP A 47 2.83 9.58 2.83
C ASP A 47 3.85 9.74 3.96
N LEU A 48 3.49 9.52 5.23
CA LEU A 48 4.43 9.56 6.34
C LEU A 48 5.57 8.54 6.16
N ALA A 49 5.23 7.32 5.73
CA ALA A 49 6.20 6.27 5.45
C ALA A 49 7.05 6.50 4.17
N GLY A 50 6.81 7.58 3.42
CA GLY A 50 7.47 7.84 2.13
C GLY A 50 6.98 6.97 0.97
N ILE A 51 5.81 6.34 1.12
CA ILE A 51 5.17 5.52 0.09
C ILE A 51 4.17 6.39 -0.67
N ASP A 52 4.66 7.47 -1.25
CA ASP A 52 3.86 8.57 -1.82
C ASP A 52 2.90 8.12 -2.94
N SER A 53 3.24 7.01 -3.61
CA SER A 53 2.41 6.35 -4.64
C SER A 53 1.07 5.79 -4.13
N HIS A 54 0.91 5.65 -2.82
CA HIS A 54 -0.29 5.11 -2.17
C HIS A 54 -0.89 6.06 -1.12
N GLY A 55 -0.31 7.25 -0.93
CA GLY A 55 -0.84 8.27 -0.05
C GLY A 55 -1.84 9.21 -0.72
N VAL A 56 -1.84 10.50 -0.37
CA VAL A 56 -2.85 11.47 -0.84
C VAL A 56 -2.84 11.70 -2.34
N SER A 57 -1.77 11.30 -3.04
CA SER A 57 -1.73 11.25 -4.51
C SER A 57 -2.87 10.38 -5.08
N ARG A 58 -3.37 9.40 -4.31
CA ARG A 58 -4.51 8.55 -4.66
C ARG A 58 -5.87 9.17 -4.41
N LEU A 59 -5.98 10.34 -3.79
CA LEU A 59 -7.29 10.93 -3.47
C LEU A 59 -8.15 11.14 -4.73
N PHE A 60 -7.53 11.49 -5.87
CA PHE A 60 -8.22 11.54 -7.16
C PHE A 60 -8.85 10.19 -7.54
N TYR A 61 -8.14 9.08 -7.34
CA TYR A 61 -8.66 7.74 -7.62
C TYR A 61 -9.92 7.44 -6.80
N TYR A 62 -9.87 7.68 -5.48
CA TYR A 62 -11.02 7.44 -4.60
C TYR A 62 -12.21 8.32 -4.97
N THR A 63 -11.98 9.63 -5.09
CA THR A 63 -13.03 10.60 -5.38
C THR A 63 -13.65 10.40 -6.76
N HIS A 64 -12.87 10.00 -7.77
CA HIS A 64 -13.39 9.68 -9.09
C HIS A 64 -14.28 8.43 -9.07
N LYS A 65 -13.87 7.37 -8.38
CA LYS A 65 -14.68 6.15 -8.27
C LYS A 65 -15.97 6.37 -7.48
N LEU A 66 -15.92 7.17 -6.40
CA LEU A 66 -17.10 7.61 -5.66
C LEU A 66 -18.05 8.43 -6.55
N ALA A 67 -17.53 9.40 -7.32
CA ALA A 67 -18.34 10.20 -8.25
C ALA A 67 -19.06 9.36 -9.30
N LYS A 68 -18.43 8.28 -9.77
CA LYS A 68 -18.99 7.37 -10.77
C LYS A 68 -19.88 6.27 -10.17
N GLY A 69 -20.04 6.19 -8.84
CA GLY A 69 -20.79 5.12 -8.19
C GLY A 69 -20.12 3.74 -8.32
N LEU A 70 -18.81 3.70 -8.58
CA LEU A 70 -18.02 2.46 -8.64
C LEU A 70 -17.60 1.97 -7.25
N VAL A 71 -17.70 2.84 -6.25
CA VAL A 71 -17.48 2.56 -4.83
C VAL A 71 -18.73 3.02 -4.09
N GLU A 72 -19.23 2.20 -3.17
CA GLU A 72 -20.35 2.54 -2.29
C GLU A 72 -19.85 3.50 -1.20
N PRO A 73 -20.34 4.76 -1.14
CA PRO A 73 -19.90 5.73 -0.13
C PRO A 73 -20.31 5.34 1.29
N ARG A 74 -21.45 4.65 1.47
CA ARG A 74 -21.99 4.28 2.78
C ARG A 74 -22.09 2.75 2.91
N PRO A 75 -20.96 2.03 2.82
CA PRO A 75 -20.98 0.57 2.81
C PRO A 75 -21.44 0.04 4.17
N ALA A 76 -22.01 -1.15 4.19
CA ALA A 76 -22.30 -1.90 5.41
C ALA A 76 -21.51 -3.23 5.45
N PRO A 77 -20.18 -3.20 5.67
CA PRO A 77 -19.38 -4.41 5.73
C PRO A 77 -19.89 -5.37 6.81
N ARG A 78 -19.86 -6.67 6.52
CA ARG A 78 -20.37 -7.69 7.44
C ARG A 78 -19.65 -9.01 7.31
N ILE A 79 -19.54 -9.72 8.42
CA ILE A 79 -19.11 -11.12 8.44
C ILE A 79 -20.22 -11.96 7.79
N VAL A 80 -19.87 -12.70 6.74
CA VAL A 80 -20.80 -13.57 6.00
C VAL A 80 -20.61 -15.06 6.31
N SER A 81 -19.46 -15.41 6.87
CA SER A 81 -19.15 -16.75 7.36
C SER A 81 -18.08 -16.65 8.43
N GLU A 82 -18.19 -17.47 9.47
CA GLU A 82 -17.24 -17.53 10.57
C GLU A 82 -17.06 -18.98 11.02
N GLY A 83 -15.82 -19.37 11.23
CA GLY A 83 -15.41 -20.67 11.72
C GLY A 83 -14.27 -20.53 12.73
N ALA A 84 -13.78 -21.66 13.24
CA ALA A 84 -12.69 -21.65 14.21
C ALA A 84 -11.42 -21.04 13.60
N GLY A 85 -11.05 -19.84 14.06
CA GLY A 85 -9.84 -19.13 13.63
C GLY A 85 -9.93 -18.47 12.24
N GLY A 86 -11.11 -18.41 11.61
CA GLY A 86 -11.27 -17.85 10.27
C GLY A 86 -12.63 -17.20 10.02
N CYS A 87 -12.66 -16.03 9.40
CA CYS A 87 -13.91 -15.41 8.92
C CYS A 87 -13.82 -14.90 7.48
N VAL A 88 -14.99 -14.69 6.86
CA VAL A 88 -15.15 -14.05 5.55
C VAL A 88 -16.00 -12.81 5.72
N ILE A 89 -15.51 -11.68 5.24
CA ILE A 89 -16.17 -10.38 5.27
C ILE A 89 -16.57 -9.97 3.85
N ASP A 90 -17.81 -9.55 3.69
CA ASP A 90 -18.28 -8.84 2.50
C ASP A 90 -18.12 -7.34 2.76
N GLY A 91 -17.28 -6.66 1.98
CA GLY A 91 -16.96 -5.24 2.12
C GLY A 91 -18.00 -4.29 1.52
N ASP A 92 -19.06 -4.83 0.93
CA ASP A 92 -20.18 -4.08 0.35
C ASP A 92 -19.78 -3.02 -0.68
N ASN A 93 -18.75 -3.31 -1.46
CA ASN A 93 -18.14 -2.42 -2.45
C ASN A 93 -17.68 -1.06 -1.87
N GLY A 94 -17.39 -1.00 -0.58
CA GLY A 94 -16.93 0.19 0.10
C GLY A 94 -15.49 0.60 -0.22
N LEU A 95 -15.04 1.66 0.46
CA LEU A 95 -13.63 2.04 0.51
C LEU A 95 -12.83 0.89 1.14
N GLY A 96 -11.72 0.49 0.50
CA GLY A 96 -10.90 -0.64 0.94
C GLY A 96 -10.46 -0.57 2.41
N PRO A 97 -10.09 0.61 2.95
CA PRO A 97 -9.72 0.72 4.37
C PRO A 97 -10.78 0.25 5.35
N VAL A 98 -12.07 0.46 5.06
CA VAL A 98 -13.16 0.18 6.01
C VAL A 98 -13.30 -1.33 6.27
N ALA A 99 -13.44 -2.13 5.20
CA ALA A 99 -13.56 -3.58 5.34
C ALA A 99 -12.23 -4.22 5.78
N SER A 100 -11.10 -3.62 5.42
CA SER A 100 -9.77 -4.09 5.81
C SER A 100 -9.49 -3.90 7.31
N GLN A 101 -9.86 -2.74 7.86
CA GLN A 101 -9.74 -2.49 9.29
C GLN A 101 -10.64 -3.44 10.10
N MET A 102 -11.90 -3.63 9.66
CA MET A 102 -12.80 -4.62 10.27
C MET A 102 -12.19 -6.03 10.29
N ALA A 103 -11.53 -6.43 9.21
CA ALA A 103 -10.89 -7.74 9.10
C ALA A 103 -9.66 -7.88 10.02
N MET A 104 -8.82 -6.85 10.12
CA MET A 104 -7.66 -6.87 11.00
C MET A 104 -8.07 -6.83 12.47
N ASP A 105 -9.04 -5.99 12.84
CA ASP A 105 -9.61 -5.93 14.20
C ASP A 105 -10.19 -7.29 14.61
N TRP A 106 -10.90 -7.96 13.69
CA TRP A 106 -11.42 -9.30 13.95
C TRP A 106 -10.27 -10.29 14.19
N CYS A 107 -9.22 -10.27 13.37
CA CYS A 107 -8.05 -11.12 13.55
C CYS A 107 -7.41 -10.91 14.92
N LEU A 108 -7.16 -9.67 15.32
CA LEU A 108 -6.55 -9.33 16.61
C LEU A 108 -7.41 -9.80 17.79
N ALA A 109 -8.71 -9.56 17.72
CA ALA A 109 -9.66 -9.96 18.77
C ALA A 109 -9.75 -11.48 18.94
N HIS A 110 -9.66 -12.26 17.85
CA HIS A 110 -9.84 -13.71 17.88
C HIS A 110 -8.52 -14.50 17.96
N ALA A 111 -7.37 -13.83 17.84
CA ALA A 111 -6.07 -14.47 18.00
C ALA A 111 -5.87 -15.04 19.40
N ALA A 112 -6.42 -14.38 20.43
CA ALA A 112 -6.28 -14.76 21.83
C ALA A 112 -6.80 -16.17 22.12
N ASP A 113 -7.76 -16.67 21.33
CA ASP A 113 -8.41 -17.96 21.52
C ASP A 113 -7.63 -19.14 20.92
N GLY A 114 -6.52 -18.88 20.23
CA GLY A 114 -5.73 -19.92 19.57
C GLY A 114 -4.28 -19.55 19.30
N VAL A 115 -3.72 -20.12 18.22
CA VAL A 115 -2.38 -19.82 17.71
C VAL A 115 -2.37 -18.55 16.84
N GLY A 116 -3.54 -18.13 16.38
CA GLY A 116 -3.74 -17.00 15.48
C GLY A 116 -5.15 -17.01 14.91
N ALA A 117 -5.44 -16.03 14.07
CA ALA A 117 -6.71 -15.89 13.37
C ALA A 117 -6.46 -15.31 11.97
N CYS A 118 -7.35 -15.62 11.03
CA CYS A 118 -7.31 -15.04 9.69
C CYS A 118 -8.68 -14.56 9.21
N ALA A 119 -8.68 -13.59 8.31
CA ALA A 119 -9.89 -13.05 7.71
C ALA A 119 -9.66 -12.86 6.22
N THR A 120 -10.68 -13.16 5.42
CA THR A 120 -10.74 -12.75 4.02
C THR A 120 -11.77 -11.66 3.82
N VAL A 121 -11.51 -10.77 2.87
CA VAL A 121 -12.45 -9.75 2.43
C VAL A 121 -12.73 -9.96 0.95
N ARG A 122 -14.00 -9.84 0.54
CA ARG A 122 -14.44 -9.73 -0.85
C ARG A 122 -15.30 -8.49 -1.04
N ARG A 123 -15.62 -8.13 -2.28
CA ARG A 123 -16.38 -6.94 -2.65
C ARG A 123 -15.77 -5.69 -2.01
N SER A 124 -14.45 -5.55 -2.11
CA SER A 124 -13.71 -4.40 -1.62
C SER A 124 -13.09 -3.60 -2.78
N ASN A 125 -12.32 -2.58 -2.43
CA ASN A 125 -11.57 -1.73 -3.35
C ASN A 125 -10.12 -1.53 -2.84
N HIS A 126 -9.36 -0.67 -3.50
CA HIS A 126 -8.00 -0.32 -3.08
C HIS A 126 -7.94 0.08 -1.60
N TYR A 127 -7.00 -0.50 -0.85
CA TYR A 127 -6.92 -0.39 0.61
C TYR A 127 -5.71 0.40 1.14
N GLY A 128 -5.00 1.13 0.27
CA GLY A 128 -3.77 1.84 0.65
C GLY A 128 -2.55 0.91 0.71
N ILE A 129 -1.68 1.13 1.69
CA ILE A 129 -0.47 0.32 1.91
C ILE A 129 -0.78 -0.92 2.76
N ALA A 130 -0.24 -2.07 2.36
CA ALA A 130 -0.53 -3.33 3.02
C ALA A 130 0.04 -3.38 4.45
N GLY A 131 1.20 -2.75 4.64
CA GLY A 131 1.92 -2.65 5.91
C GLY A 131 1.16 -1.90 7.02
N TYR A 132 0.24 -1.00 6.66
CA TYR A 132 -0.60 -0.27 7.64
C TYR A 132 -1.40 -1.23 8.52
N TYR A 133 -2.00 -2.27 7.91
CA TYR A 133 -2.76 -3.26 8.66
C TYR A 133 -1.81 -4.22 9.38
N ALA A 134 -0.84 -4.79 8.67
CA ALA A 134 0.08 -5.79 9.23
C ALA A 134 0.76 -5.30 10.52
N ARG A 135 1.18 -4.03 10.57
CA ARG A 135 1.88 -3.45 11.74
C ARG A 135 1.01 -3.32 12.99
N GLN A 136 -0.32 -3.37 12.89
CA GLN A 136 -1.20 -3.30 14.07
C GLN A 136 -0.98 -4.50 15.00
N ALA A 137 -0.67 -5.67 14.44
CA ALA A 137 -0.37 -6.88 15.22
C ALA A 137 0.90 -6.75 16.07
N VAL A 138 1.87 -5.93 15.66
CA VAL A 138 3.12 -5.70 16.40
C VAL A 138 2.84 -5.09 17.76
N GLN A 139 1.86 -4.19 17.87
CA GLN A 139 1.48 -3.54 19.12
C GLN A 139 0.95 -4.54 20.17
N GLU A 140 0.38 -5.65 19.70
CA GLU A 140 -0.13 -6.75 20.52
C GLU A 140 0.90 -7.87 20.72
N GLY A 141 2.16 -7.67 20.32
CA GLY A 141 3.21 -8.69 20.40
C GLY A 141 2.98 -9.88 19.47
N MET A 142 2.24 -9.69 18.38
CA MET A 142 1.90 -10.70 17.39
C MET A 142 2.54 -10.41 16.03
N ILE A 143 2.65 -11.44 15.19
CA ILE A 143 3.05 -11.28 13.78
C ILE A 143 1.79 -10.97 12.96
N GLY A 144 1.83 -9.92 12.15
CA GLY A 144 0.73 -9.54 11.26
C GLY A 144 1.04 -9.81 9.79
N ILE A 145 0.03 -10.23 9.03
CA ILE A 145 0.11 -10.49 7.59
C ILE A 145 -1.07 -9.75 6.93
N SER A 146 -0.79 -9.06 5.83
CA SER A 146 -1.79 -8.37 5.00
C SER A 146 -1.46 -8.56 3.53
N LEU A 147 -2.41 -9.06 2.76
CA LEU A 147 -2.30 -9.33 1.33
C LEU A 147 -3.49 -8.70 0.60
N THR A 148 -3.30 -8.26 -0.64
CA THR A 148 -4.40 -7.89 -1.54
C THR A 148 -4.06 -8.28 -2.98
N ASN A 149 -5.06 -8.67 -3.76
CA ASN A 149 -4.92 -8.62 -5.21
C ASN A 149 -5.22 -7.19 -5.71
N ALA A 150 -4.93 -6.93 -6.99
CA ALA A 150 -5.01 -5.58 -7.54
C ALA A 150 -5.32 -5.57 -9.05
N THR A 151 -5.56 -4.38 -9.59
CA THR A 151 -5.73 -4.08 -11.01
C THR A 151 -4.78 -4.88 -11.89
N THR A 152 -5.31 -5.60 -12.89
CA THR A 152 -4.57 -6.54 -13.73
C THR A 152 -3.56 -5.82 -14.60
N PHE A 153 -2.28 -6.01 -14.33
CA PHE A 153 -1.21 -5.33 -15.07
C PHE A 153 0.14 -6.06 -15.12
N VAL A 154 0.30 -7.18 -14.41
CA VAL A 154 1.53 -7.96 -14.38
C VAL A 154 1.43 -9.17 -15.31
N VAL A 155 2.50 -9.39 -16.07
CA VAL A 155 2.61 -10.46 -17.06
C VAL A 155 3.26 -11.70 -16.42
N PRO A 156 2.64 -12.90 -16.50
CA PRO A 156 3.26 -14.13 -16.05
C PRO A 156 4.61 -14.39 -16.70
N THR A 157 5.52 -15.11 -16.03
CA THR A 157 6.80 -15.50 -16.65
C THR A 157 6.54 -16.27 -17.95
N PHE A 158 7.15 -15.83 -19.06
CA PHE A 158 6.93 -16.31 -20.44
C PHE A 158 5.59 -15.95 -21.08
N GLY A 159 4.74 -15.19 -20.39
CA GLY A 159 3.56 -14.56 -20.97
C GLY A 159 3.92 -13.27 -21.71
N ARG A 160 2.90 -12.69 -22.37
CA ARG A 160 2.96 -11.37 -23.02
C ARG A 160 1.68 -10.55 -22.81
N LYS A 161 0.84 -10.96 -21.87
CA LYS A 161 -0.42 -10.32 -21.54
C LYS A 161 -0.52 -10.22 -20.01
N PRO A 162 -0.99 -9.08 -19.48
CA PRO A 162 -1.34 -8.99 -18.07
C PRO A 162 -2.35 -10.06 -17.67
N MET A 163 -2.10 -10.72 -16.54
CA MET A 163 -2.98 -11.78 -16.02
C MET A 163 -3.25 -11.68 -14.52
N PHE A 164 -2.53 -10.82 -13.80
CA PHE A 164 -2.72 -10.57 -12.36
C PHE A 164 -2.22 -9.16 -11.99
N GLY A 165 -2.49 -8.72 -10.77
CA GLY A 165 -2.07 -7.39 -10.29
C GLY A 165 -0.65 -7.36 -9.73
N THR A 166 -0.25 -6.20 -9.21
CA THR A 166 1.02 -6.05 -8.47
C THR A 166 1.03 -6.80 -7.15
N ASN A 167 -0.16 -7.22 -6.67
CA ASN A 167 -0.40 -8.24 -5.65
C ASN A 167 0.58 -8.18 -4.48
N PRO A 168 0.52 -7.13 -3.63
CA PRO A 168 1.49 -6.93 -2.58
C PRO A 168 1.36 -7.93 -1.42
N ILE A 169 2.48 -8.09 -0.71
CA ILE A 169 2.63 -8.89 0.49
C ILE A 169 3.19 -7.99 1.57
N ALA A 170 2.47 -7.88 2.69
CA ALA A 170 3.00 -7.30 3.91
C ALA A 170 3.07 -8.29 5.07
N VAL A 171 4.19 -8.25 5.79
CA VAL A 171 4.43 -9.02 7.01
C VAL A 171 5.13 -8.12 8.03
N ALA A 172 4.56 -7.99 9.22
CA ALA A 172 5.12 -7.22 10.32
C ALA A 172 5.41 -8.13 11.52
N VAL A 173 6.58 -7.98 12.13
CA VAL A 173 7.10 -8.85 13.20
C VAL A 173 7.65 -7.99 14.35
N PRO A 174 7.25 -8.25 15.61
CA PRO A 174 7.74 -7.50 16.76
C PRO A 174 9.22 -7.78 17.03
N ALA A 175 9.93 -6.74 17.47
CA ALA A 175 11.30 -6.78 17.97
C ALA A 175 11.33 -6.29 19.43
N GLY A 176 12.51 -6.32 20.06
CA GLY A 176 12.69 -5.87 21.43
C GLY A 176 13.12 -4.41 21.48
N GLU A 177 14.44 -4.19 21.48
CA GLU A 177 15.06 -2.87 21.46
C GLU A 177 15.20 -2.29 20.05
N GLU A 178 15.29 -3.14 19.02
CA GLU A 178 15.32 -2.70 17.63
C GLU A 178 13.90 -2.33 17.13
N ARG A 179 13.84 -1.64 15.99
CA ARG A 179 12.59 -1.39 15.28
C ARG A 179 11.96 -2.71 14.82
N PRO A 180 10.61 -2.81 14.75
CA PRO A 180 9.97 -4.00 14.21
C PRO A 180 10.34 -4.18 12.73
N PHE A 181 10.40 -5.45 12.31
CA PHE A 181 10.55 -5.76 10.89
C PHE A 181 9.21 -5.59 10.20
N ILE A 182 9.16 -4.78 9.14
CA ILE A 182 7.95 -4.55 8.34
C ILE A 182 8.32 -4.70 6.87
N LEU A 183 8.01 -5.87 6.30
CA LEU A 183 8.03 -6.04 4.86
C LEU A 183 6.70 -5.53 4.30
N ASP A 184 6.75 -4.64 3.31
CA ASP A 184 5.61 -4.25 2.48
C ASP A 184 6.12 -4.10 1.04
N MET A 185 5.75 -5.04 0.16
CA MET A 185 6.29 -5.08 -1.19
C MET A 185 5.28 -5.59 -2.20
N ALA A 186 5.30 -5.00 -3.40
CA ALA A 186 4.68 -5.59 -4.58
C ALA A 186 5.42 -6.86 -5.01
N THR A 187 4.71 -7.76 -5.69
CA THR A 187 5.30 -8.97 -6.31
C THR A 187 5.77 -8.73 -7.75
N SER A 188 5.53 -7.53 -8.28
CA SER A 188 6.10 -7.00 -9.53
C SER A 188 7.48 -6.36 -9.32
N ALA A 189 8.27 -6.25 -10.38
CA ALA A 189 9.59 -5.62 -10.35
C ALA A 189 9.54 -4.10 -10.05
N ALA A 190 8.39 -3.47 -10.32
CA ALA A 190 8.13 -2.06 -10.05
C ALA A 190 6.65 -1.84 -9.73
N ALA A 191 6.31 -0.66 -9.23
CA ALA A 191 4.94 -0.23 -9.04
C ALA A 191 4.41 0.50 -10.28
N VAL A 192 3.10 0.40 -10.55
CA VAL A 192 2.44 1.13 -11.65
C VAL A 192 2.66 2.64 -11.55
N GLY A 193 2.61 3.19 -10.33
CA GLY A 193 2.85 4.62 -10.10
C GLY A 193 4.23 5.08 -10.58
N LYS A 194 5.28 4.26 -10.42
CA LYS A 194 6.63 4.60 -10.92
C LYS A 194 6.69 4.61 -12.45
N LEU A 195 5.95 3.73 -13.11
CA LEU A 195 5.80 3.75 -14.57
C LEU A 195 5.07 5.03 -15.03
N GLN A 196 3.96 5.39 -14.38
CA GLN A 196 3.19 6.59 -14.70
C GLN A 196 3.99 7.88 -14.46
N LEU A 197 4.79 7.94 -13.39
CA LEU A 197 5.71 9.06 -13.13
C LEU A 197 6.74 9.20 -14.26
N ALA A 198 7.37 8.10 -14.68
CA ALA A 198 8.31 8.11 -15.79
C ALA A 198 7.65 8.54 -17.11
N MET A 199 6.40 8.12 -17.38
CA MET A 199 5.62 8.60 -18.53
C MET A 199 5.39 10.11 -18.47
N GLY A 200 4.96 10.63 -17.32
CA GLY A 200 4.68 12.05 -17.13
C GLY A 200 5.93 12.92 -17.25
N ALA A 201 7.08 12.41 -16.77
CA ALA A 201 8.37 13.07 -16.86
C ALA A 201 9.05 12.90 -18.23
N GLY A 202 8.59 11.98 -19.07
CA GLY A 202 9.23 11.64 -20.35
C GLY A 202 10.61 11.00 -20.17
N THR A 203 10.83 10.27 -19.08
CA THR A 203 12.11 9.63 -18.74
C THR A 203 12.04 8.12 -18.93
N GLU A 204 13.16 7.49 -19.32
CA GLU A 204 13.25 6.03 -19.43
C GLU A 204 13.06 5.34 -18.07
N ILE A 205 12.43 4.16 -18.07
CA ILE A 205 12.37 3.28 -16.89
C ILE A 205 13.58 2.35 -16.85
N PRO A 206 13.99 1.88 -15.66
CA PRO A 206 15.01 0.86 -15.53
C PRO A 206 14.68 -0.42 -16.33
N PRO A 207 15.69 -1.06 -16.95
CA PRO A 207 15.51 -2.34 -17.62
C PRO A 207 14.89 -3.39 -16.69
N GLY A 208 13.94 -4.17 -17.22
CA GLY A 208 13.30 -5.26 -16.47
C GLY A 208 12.10 -4.85 -15.63
N TRP A 209 11.64 -3.59 -15.71
CA TRP A 209 10.37 -3.16 -15.11
C TRP A 209 9.15 -3.60 -15.91
N ALA A 210 9.20 -3.45 -17.23
CA ALA A 210 8.04 -3.68 -18.11
C ALA A 210 8.44 -4.33 -19.45
N MET A 211 7.42 -4.78 -20.15
CA MET A 211 7.49 -5.19 -21.55
C MET A 211 6.41 -4.47 -22.36
N ASP A 212 6.63 -4.37 -23.66
CA ASP A 212 5.65 -3.85 -24.63
C ASP A 212 4.54 -4.86 -24.93
N SER A 213 3.63 -4.49 -25.83
CA SER A 213 2.50 -5.33 -26.26
C SER A 213 2.91 -6.58 -27.06
N ASP A 214 4.12 -6.62 -27.61
CA ASP A 214 4.66 -7.76 -28.34
C ASP A 214 5.40 -8.76 -27.42
N GLY A 215 5.63 -8.37 -26.16
CA GLY A 215 6.30 -9.17 -25.14
C GLY A 215 7.81 -8.96 -25.12
N VAL A 216 8.31 -7.86 -25.67
CA VAL A 216 9.72 -7.47 -25.63
C VAL A 216 9.95 -6.54 -24.44
N SER A 217 11.02 -6.78 -23.66
CA SER A 217 11.38 -5.89 -22.56
C SER A 217 11.67 -4.49 -23.09
N THR A 218 11.14 -3.46 -22.42
CA THR A 218 11.30 -2.07 -22.85
C THR A 218 11.75 -1.18 -21.69
N THR A 219 12.40 -0.07 -22.03
CA THR A 219 12.72 1.05 -21.14
C THR A 219 11.88 2.29 -21.46
N ASP A 220 11.03 2.22 -22.49
CA ASP A 220 10.05 3.26 -22.79
C ASP A 220 8.83 3.08 -21.86
N PRO A 221 8.49 4.08 -21.04
CA PRO A 221 7.38 3.96 -20.11
C PRO A 221 6.00 3.89 -20.79
N VAL A 222 5.84 4.48 -21.98
CA VAL A 222 4.60 4.43 -22.78
C VAL A 222 4.42 3.05 -23.40
N GLU A 223 5.48 2.47 -23.96
CA GLU A 223 5.43 1.08 -24.45
C GLU A 223 5.13 0.11 -23.31
N GLY A 224 5.78 0.29 -22.16
CA GLY A 224 5.54 -0.50 -20.95
C GLY A 224 4.10 -0.38 -20.44
N PHE A 225 3.49 0.81 -20.53
CA PHE A 225 2.10 1.03 -20.18
C PHE A 225 1.12 0.27 -21.07
N ASN A 226 1.45 0.13 -22.36
CA ASN A 226 0.64 -0.58 -23.34
C ASN A 226 0.85 -2.11 -23.32
N GLY A 227 1.93 -2.59 -22.70
CA GLY A 227 2.19 -4.02 -22.50
C GLY A 227 1.85 -4.48 -21.10
N GLY A 228 2.81 -4.44 -20.18
CA GLY A 228 2.60 -4.75 -18.77
C GLY A 228 3.88 -4.83 -17.95
N LEU A 229 3.71 -4.83 -16.62
CA LEU A 229 4.81 -4.99 -15.69
C LEU A 229 5.34 -6.43 -15.67
N LEU A 230 6.63 -6.55 -15.40
CA LEU A 230 7.29 -7.81 -15.17
C LEU A 230 7.22 -8.21 -13.68
N PRO A 231 7.18 -9.51 -13.35
CA PRO A 231 7.26 -9.98 -11.98
C PRO A 231 8.61 -9.65 -11.34
N LEU A 232 8.70 -9.62 -10.00
CA LEU A 232 9.96 -9.51 -9.29
C LEU A 232 10.95 -10.58 -9.78
N GLY A 233 12.16 -10.14 -10.15
CA GLY A 233 13.15 -10.95 -10.84
C GLY A 233 13.06 -10.88 -12.37
N SER A 234 12.18 -10.03 -12.94
CA SER A 234 12.10 -9.56 -14.33
C SER A 234 12.08 -10.62 -15.43
N SER A 235 13.19 -11.33 -15.66
CA SER A 235 13.31 -12.43 -16.62
C SER A 235 13.43 -13.79 -15.93
N ARG A 236 13.22 -14.90 -16.66
CA ARG A 236 13.40 -16.24 -16.07
C ARG A 236 14.78 -16.41 -15.43
N LEU A 237 15.83 -15.91 -16.09
CA LEU A 237 17.22 -16.01 -15.64
C LEU A 237 17.46 -15.25 -14.34
N LEU A 238 16.82 -14.09 -14.19
CA LEU A 238 16.93 -13.22 -13.01
C LEU A 238 15.91 -13.57 -11.90
N GLY A 239 15.10 -14.62 -12.10
CA GLY A 239 14.22 -15.15 -11.06
C GLY A 239 12.75 -14.75 -11.15
N SER A 240 12.28 -14.20 -12.28
CA SER A 240 10.87 -13.80 -12.53
C SER A 240 9.82 -14.80 -12.02
N HIS A 241 10.09 -16.10 -12.16
CA HIS A 241 9.19 -17.16 -11.72
C HIS A 241 8.91 -17.17 -10.21
N LYS A 242 9.80 -16.58 -9.40
CA LYS A 242 9.62 -16.40 -7.96
C LYS A 242 8.62 -15.28 -7.69
N GLY A 243 8.82 -14.09 -8.28
CA GLY A 243 7.86 -12.99 -8.19
C GLY A 243 6.49 -13.37 -8.74
N TYR A 244 6.47 -14.08 -9.88
CA TYR A 244 5.23 -14.62 -10.45
C TYR A 244 4.53 -15.59 -9.49
N GLY A 245 5.26 -16.53 -8.91
CA GLY A 245 4.70 -17.46 -7.92
C GLY A 245 4.13 -16.75 -6.68
N LEU A 246 4.81 -15.72 -6.19
CA LEU A 246 4.31 -14.89 -5.08
C LEU A 246 3.03 -14.12 -5.47
N GLY A 247 2.99 -13.53 -6.67
CA GLY A 247 1.80 -12.81 -7.14
C GLY A 247 0.57 -13.71 -7.28
N VAL A 248 0.75 -14.92 -7.83
CA VAL A 248 -0.33 -15.91 -7.93
C VAL A 248 -0.77 -16.41 -6.55
N MET A 249 0.18 -16.60 -5.62
CA MET A 249 -0.16 -16.95 -4.23
C MET A 249 -1.11 -15.90 -3.63
N VAL A 250 -0.80 -14.61 -3.79
CA VAL A 250 -1.67 -13.54 -3.31
C VAL A 250 -3.06 -13.59 -3.95
N ASP A 251 -3.17 -13.83 -5.26
CA ASP A 251 -4.47 -14.02 -5.94
C ASP A 251 -5.27 -15.20 -5.37
N ILE A 252 -4.60 -16.29 -4.98
CA ILE A 252 -5.25 -17.44 -4.36
C ILE A 252 -5.84 -17.06 -3.01
N PHE A 253 -5.09 -16.36 -2.15
CA PHE A 253 -5.57 -15.94 -0.83
C PHE A 253 -6.63 -14.84 -0.91
N CYS A 254 -6.45 -13.90 -1.83
CA CYS A 254 -7.25 -12.69 -1.88
C CYS A 254 -8.48 -12.86 -2.75
N GLY A 255 -8.36 -13.45 -3.94
CA GLY A 255 -9.49 -13.65 -4.85
C GLY A 255 -10.18 -14.99 -4.63
N LEU A 256 -9.47 -16.09 -4.88
CA LEU A 256 -10.08 -17.43 -4.86
C LEU A 256 -10.61 -17.85 -3.48
N LEU A 257 -9.85 -17.62 -2.41
CA LEU A 257 -10.24 -18.02 -1.06
C LEU A 257 -11.36 -17.12 -0.49
N SER A 258 -11.37 -15.82 -0.80
CA SER A 258 -12.43 -14.91 -0.36
C SER A 258 -13.71 -15.05 -1.20
N GLY A 259 -13.58 -15.51 -2.45
CA GLY A 259 -14.64 -15.48 -3.46
C GLY A 259 -14.81 -14.12 -4.13
N ALA A 260 -13.76 -13.29 -4.16
CA ALA A 260 -13.67 -12.05 -4.94
C ALA A 260 -13.12 -12.31 -6.35
N ASN A 261 -13.06 -11.27 -7.18
CA ASN A 261 -12.41 -11.36 -8.49
C ASN A 261 -10.91 -11.67 -8.35
N TYR A 262 -10.34 -12.37 -9.33
CA TYR A 262 -8.91 -12.68 -9.39
C TYR A 262 -8.36 -12.58 -10.81
N GLY A 263 -7.04 -12.41 -10.91
CA GLY A 263 -6.34 -12.43 -12.18
C GLY A 263 -6.95 -11.50 -13.24
N PRO A 264 -7.45 -12.01 -14.38
CA PRO A 264 -8.04 -11.19 -15.44
C PRO A 264 -9.51 -10.78 -15.19
N GLU A 265 -10.14 -11.23 -14.11
CA GLU A 265 -11.49 -10.80 -13.72
C GLU A 265 -11.48 -9.42 -13.05
N LEU A 266 -10.33 -9.04 -12.48
CA LEU A 266 -10.12 -7.68 -11.99
C LEU A 266 -10.01 -6.70 -13.16
N PRO A 267 -10.40 -5.43 -12.98
CA PRO A 267 -10.21 -4.42 -14.01
C PRO A 267 -8.73 -4.22 -14.37
N GLY A 268 -8.45 -3.83 -15.61
CA GLY A 268 -7.14 -3.33 -16.03
C GLY A 268 -6.99 -1.82 -15.81
N LEU A 269 -5.86 -1.23 -16.17
CA LEU A 269 -5.56 0.19 -15.88
C LEU A 269 -6.55 1.21 -16.46
N VAL A 270 -7.23 0.88 -17.56
CA VAL A 270 -8.27 1.75 -18.14
C VAL A 270 -9.62 1.45 -17.49
N SER A 271 -9.99 0.17 -17.42
CA SER A 271 -11.30 -0.23 -16.91
C SER A 271 -11.43 -0.10 -15.39
N GLU A 272 -10.34 0.10 -14.63
CA GLU A 272 -10.40 0.38 -13.19
C GLU A 272 -11.18 1.66 -12.84
N PHE A 273 -11.35 2.56 -13.82
CA PHE A 273 -12.14 3.78 -13.73
C PHE A 273 -13.54 3.67 -14.34
N GLU A 274 -13.95 2.47 -14.77
CA GLU A 274 -15.23 2.19 -15.44
C GLU A 274 -16.01 1.05 -14.76
N ASP A 275 -15.30 0.10 -14.17
CA ASP A 275 -15.88 -1.11 -13.59
C ASP A 275 -15.79 -1.14 -12.06
N VAL A 276 -16.76 -1.82 -11.45
CA VAL A 276 -16.68 -2.27 -10.05
C VAL A 276 -15.56 -3.31 -9.94
N ALA A 277 -14.67 -3.14 -8.97
CA ALA A 277 -13.45 -3.94 -8.93
C ALA A 277 -13.66 -5.33 -8.31
N ASP A 278 -14.39 -5.41 -7.19
CA ASP A 278 -14.49 -6.62 -6.35
C ASP A 278 -13.08 -7.13 -5.98
N VAL A 279 -12.27 -6.23 -5.40
CA VAL A 279 -10.94 -6.56 -4.88
C VAL A 279 -11.08 -7.45 -3.66
N GLY A 280 -10.18 -8.41 -3.54
CA GLY A 280 -10.09 -9.30 -2.40
C GLY A 280 -8.88 -9.00 -1.52
N HIS A 281 -9.00 -9.28 -0.23
CA HIS A 281 -7.93 -9.11 0.75
C HIS A 281 -7.82 -10.33 1.66
N PHE A 282 -6.63 -10.54 2.22
CA PHE A 282 -6.38 -11.55 3.24
C PHE A 282 -5.58 -10.94 4.39
N PHE A 283 -6.02 -11.19 5.61
CA PHE A 283 -5.37 -10.77 6.83
C PHE A 283 -5.14 -11.99 7.71
N ALA A 284 -4.01 -12.02 8.40
CA ALA A 284 -3.78 -13.00 9.44
C ALA A 284 -2.91 -12.40 10.55
N VAL A 285 -3.11 -12.93 11.75
CA VAL A 285 -2.23 -12.67 12.88
C VAL A 285 -1.79 -13.99 13.51
N LEU A 286 -0.55 -14.04 13.96
CA LEU A 286 0.02 -15.21 14.63
C LEU A 286 0.58 -14.79 15.98
N ARG A 287 0.14 -15.49 17.02
CA ARG A 287 0.62 -15.28 18.38
C ARG A 287 2.01 -15.84 18.54
N VAL A 288 2.97 -14.98 18.87
CA VAL A 288 4.35 -15.39 19.16
C VAL A 288 4.39 -16.27 20.41
N ASP A 289 3.66 -15.88 21.46
CA ASP A 289 3.60 -16.55 22.77
C ASP A 289 2.97 -17.95 22.71
N ALA A 290 2.26 -18.29 21.64
CA ALA A 290 1.77 -19.64 21.36
C ALA A 290 2.91 -20.62 20.98
N PHE A 291 4.06 -20.12 20.55
CA PHE A 291 5.21 -20.93 20.12
C PHE A 291 6.39 -20.84 21.08
N ARG A 292 6.70 -19.63 21.58
CA ARG A 292 7.78 -19.39 22.54
C ARG A 292 7.57 -18.07 23.30
N PRO A 293 8.21 -17.84 24.45
CA PRO A 293 8.06 -16.59 25.20
C PRO A 293 8.38 -15.35 24.33
N LEU A 294 7.48 -14.37 24.31
CA LEU A 294 7.60 -13.16 23.48
C LEU A 294 8.92 -12.42 23.72
N ALA A 295 9.33 -12.27 24.98
CA ALA A 295 10.58 -11.58 25.32
C ALA A 295 11.82 -12.27 24.72
N GLU A 296 11.86 -13.60 24.69
CA GLU A 296 12.97 -14.33 24.08
C GLU A 296 12.95 -14.24 22.56
N PHE A 297 11.75 -14.29 21.95
CA PHE A 297 11.59 -14.09 20.51
C PHE A 297 12.07 -12.69 20.10
N ALA A 298 11.62 -11.66 20.80
CA ALA A 298 11.97 -10.26 20.56
C ALA A 298 13.48 -10.03 20.69
N ALA A 299 14.13 -10.57 21.72
CA ALA A 299 15.59 -10.52 21.86
C ALA A 299 16.32 -11.25 20.72
N THR A 300 15.81 -12.40 20.28
CA THR A 300 16.37 -13.13 19.12
C THR A 300 16.19 -12.30 17.83
N MET A 301 15.08 -11.58 17.71
CA MET A 301 14.82 -10.69 16.58
C MET A 301 15.81 -9.51 16.56
N ASP A 302 16.09 -8.91 17.72
CA ASP A 302 17.11 -7.85 17.84
C ASP A 302 18.49 -8.36 17.42
N GLU A 303 18.88 -9.57 17.86
CA GLU A 303 20.14 -10.20 17.46
C GLU A 303 20.22 -10.40 15.94
N MET A 304 19.12 -10.88 15.32
CA MET A 304 19.04 -11.04 13.86
C MET A 304 19.17 -9.69 13.13
N ILE A 305 18.43 -8.67 13.57
CA ILE A 305 18.45 -7.32 12.97
C ILE A 305 19.84 -6.71 13.07
N ARG A 306 20.46 -6.72 14.26
CA ARG A 306 21.82 -6.24 14.47
C ARG A 306 22.84 -7.02 13.63
N GLY A 307 22.67 -8.34 13.54
CA GLY A 307 23.49 -9.21 12.69
C GLY A 307 23.45 -8.77 11.23
N LEU A 308 22.25 -8.57 10.66
CA LEU A 308 22.08 -8.07 9.29
C LEU A 308 22.75 -6.71 9.10
N LYS A 309 22.47 -5.75 10.00
CA LYS A 309 23.02 -4.38 9.96
C LYS A 309 24.53 -4.32 10.12
N SER A 310 25.14 -5.30 10.79
CA SER A 310 26.60 -5.39 10.97
C SER A 310 27.35 -5.95 9.76
N THR A 311 26.64 -6.39 8.72
CA THR A 311 27.25 -6.92 7.50
C THR A 311 28.07 -5.83 6.81
N PRO A 312 29.34 -6.09 6.41
CA PRO A 312 30.10 -5.14 5.60
C PRO A 312 29.33 -4.78 4.32
N THR A 313 29.21 -3.49 4.06
CA THR A 313 28.49 -2.99 2.89
C THR A 313 29.25 -3.26 1.61
N GLU A 314 28.52 -3.28 0.49
CA GLU A 314 29.14 -3.25 -0.82
C GLU A 314 29.75 -1.87 -1.12
N ALA A 315 30.61 -1.80 -2.14
CA ALA A 315 31.30 -0.57 -2.49
C ALA A 315 30.31 0.54 -2.89
N GLY A 316 30.36 1.67 -2.16
CA GLY A 316 29.51 2.83 -2.42
C GLY A 316 28.27 2.92 -1.53
N GLU A 317 28.02 1.93 -0.67
CA GLU A 317 26.89 1.92 0.27
C GLU A 317 27.36 2.15 1.72
N ASP A 318 26.62 2.98 2.46
CA ASP A 318 27.00 3.39 3.82
C ASP A 318 26.50 2.43 4.91
N ARG A 319 25.33 1.80 4.71
CA ARG A 319 24.74 0.85 5.67
C ARG A 319 23.78 -0.15 5.01
N VAL A 320 23.56 -1.28 5.68
CA VAL A 320 22.50 -2.22 5.36
C VAL A 320 21.22 -1.81 6.08
N TYR A 321 20.11 -1.77 5.36
CA TYR A 321 18.77 -1.52 5.90
C TYR A 321 18.01 -2.82 6.14
N VAL A 322 17.15 -2.83 7.16
CA VAL A 322 16.15 -3.88 7.37
C VAL A 322 14.78 -3.40 6.91
N ALA A 323 13.93 -4.30 6.42
CA ALA A 323 12.59 -3.94 5.94
C ALA A 323 11.79 -3.19 7.02
N GLY A 324 11.24 -2.03 6.65
CA GLY A 324 10.52 -1.13 7.55
C GLY A 324 11.39 -0.04 8.16
N GLU A 325 12.72 -0.22 8.22
CA GLU A 325 13.63 0.79 8.77
C GLU A 325 13.60 2.10 7.97
N PRO A 326 13.73 2.10 6.62
CA PRO A 326 13.62 3.33 5.83
C PRO A 326 12.28 4.04 6.03
N GLU A 327 11.18 3.28 6.03
CA GLU A 327 9.81 3.83 6.16
C GLU A 327 9.57 4.42 7.54
N LEU A 328 10.08 3.79 8.61
CA LEU A 328 9.96 4.30 9.98
C LEU A 328 10.83 5.54 10.21
N GLU A 329 12.03 5.61 9.61
CA GLU A 329 12.88 6.81 9.66
C GLU A 329 12.21 7.98 8.93
N GLU A 330 11.60 7.70 7.78
CA GLU A 330 10.87 8.68 7.01
C GLU A 330 9.60 9.15 7.73
N GLU A 331 8.88 8.25 8.40
CA GLU A 331 7.72 8.59 9.22
C GLU A 331 8.10 9.56 10.35
N GLU A 332 9.17 9.28 11.10
CA GLU A 332 9.68 10.18 12.14
C GLU A 332 10.04 11.56 11.56
N ARG A 333 10.73 11.56 10.41
CA ARG A 333 11.14 12.80 9.74
C ARG A 333 9.93 13.60 9.26
N ARG A 334 8.96 12.99 8.57
CA ARG A 334 7.80 13.68 8.00
C ARG A 334 6.80 14.12 9.07
N ARG A 335 6.73 13.45 10.22
CA ARG A 335 5.97 13.94 11.39
C ARG A 335 6.57 15.24 11.95
N GLN A 336 7.90 15.37 11.95
CA GLN A 336 8.57 16.57 12.45
C GLN A 336 8.60 17.71 11.43
N TRP A 337 8.86 17.39 10.17
CA TRP A 337 9.17 18.36 9.11
C TRP A 337 8.07 18.51 8.05
N GLY A 338 6.91 17.91 8.29
CA GLY A 338 5.79 17.88 7.34
C GLY A 338 6.01 16.92 6.17
N ILE A 339 4.90 16.61 5.50
CA ILE A 339 4.86 15.76 4.31
C ILE A 339 5.15 16.63 3.08
N PRO A 340 6.16 16.29 2.26
CA PRO A 340 6.37 16.95 0.98
C PRO A 340 5.28 16.53 -0.02
N LEU A 341 4.63 17.49 -0.65
CA LEU A 341 3.69 17.28 -1.74
C LEU A 341 4.28 17.82 -3.04
N GLU A 342 4.34 16.95 -4.04
CA GLU A 342 4.77 17.33 -5.40
C GLU A 342 3.75 18.24 -6.08
N GLU A 343 4.22 19.09 -7.00
CA GLU A 343 3.39 20.09 -7.69
C GLU A 343 2.15 19.46 -8.36
N LEU A 344 2.32 18.28 -8.98
CA LEU A 344 1.21 17.54 -9.60
C LEU A 344 0.16 17.09 -8.58
N VAL A 345 0.60 16.68 -7.38
CA VAL A 345 -0.30 16.31 -6.29
C VAL A 345 -1.03 17.54 -5.78
N VAL A 346 -0.31 18.64 -5.53
CA VAL A 346 -0.89 19.94 -5.13
C VAL A 346 -1.96 20.40 -6.13
N GLY A 347 -1.67 20.35 -7.43
CA GLY A 347 -2.60 20.73 -8.49
C GLY A 347 -3.86 19.85 -8.52
N SER A 348 -3.70 18.54 -8.33
CA SER A 348 -4.82 17.59 -8.23
C SER A 348 -5.71 17.89 -7.02
N LEU A 349 -5.12 18.09 -5.84
CA LEU A 349 -5.85 18.43 -4.61
C LEU A 349 -6.55 19.79 -4.74
N GLN A 350 -5.93 20.79 -5.38
CA GLN A 350 -6.54 22.08 -5.66
C GLN A 350 -7.78 21.96 -6.55
N GLN A 351 -7.72 21.11 -7.59
CA GLN A 351 -8.85 20.86 -8.48
C GLN A 351 -10.01 20.21 -7.72
N ILE A 352 -9.72 19.20 -6.89
CA ILE A 352 -10.72 18.55 -6.04
C ILE A 352 -11.34 19.58 -5.09
N ALA A 353 -10.52 20.36 -4.37
CA ALA A 353 -10.97 21.39 -3.44
C ALA A 353 -11.91 22.40 -4.11
N LYS A 354 -11.55 22.90 -5.30
CA LYS A 354 -12.38 23.82 -6.07
C LYS A 354 -13.72 23.19 -6.47
N SER A 355 -13.70 21.94 -6.91
CA SER A 355 -14.91 21.23 -7.34
C SER A 355 -15.87 20.91 -6.18
N ARG A 356 -15.35 20.84 -4.95
CA ARG A 356 -16.08 20.49 -3.73
C ARG A 356 -16.33 21.64 -2.77
N GLY A 357 -15.92 22.86 -3.12
CA GLY A 357 -16.12 24.04 -2.27
C GLY A 357 -15.21 24.11 -1.04
N LEU A 358 -14.05 23.44 -1.09
CA LEU A 358 -13.07 23.35 0.00
C LEU A 358 -11.82 24.21 -0.23
N VAL A 359 -11.94 25.31 -0.98
CA VAL A 359 -10.78 26.16 -1.37
C VAL A 359 -10.08 26.74 -0.14
N GLU A 360 -10.83 27.29 0.83
CA GLU A 360 -10.25 27.86 2.06
C GLU A 360 -9.53 26.79 2.90
N ARG A 361 -10.04 25.55 2.90
CA ARG A 361 -9.42 24.41 3.59
C ARG A 361 -8.12 24.00 2.93
N PHE A 362 -8.10 23.99 1.59
CA PHE A 362 -6.88 23.74 0.83
C PHE A 362 -5.82 24.82 1.04
N GLU A 363 -6.21 26.10 1.11
CA GLU A 363 -5.28 27.19 1.45
C GLU A 363 -4.72 27.04 2.88
N GLN A 364 -5.55 26.64 3.84
CA GLN A 364 -5.10 26.31 5.20
C GLN A 364 -4.11 25.14 5.22
N LEU A 365 -4.35 24.11 4.40
CA LEU A 365 -3.44 22.99 4.23
C LEU A 365 -2.07 23.45 3.71
N LEU A 366 -2.02 24.24 2.64
CA LEU A 366 -0.74 24.73 2.10
C LEU A 366 0.01 25.64 3.07
N ALA A 367 -0.70 26.36 3.93
CA ALA A 367 -0.11 27.21 4.96
C ALA A 367 0.31 26.45 6.24
N SER A 368 0.03 25.16 6.34
CA SER A 368 0.24 24.37 7.57
C SER A 368 1.67 23.85 7.77
N GLY A 369 2.50 23.86 6.72
CA GLY A 369 3.87 23.37 6.80
C GLY A 369 4.76 24.17 7.76
N PRO A 370 5.84 23.57 8.27
CA PRO A 370 6.88 24.34 8.96
C PRO A 370 7.42 25.40 7.99
N GLY A 371 7.35 26.69 8.36
CA GLY A 371 7.82 27.78 7.51
C GLY A 371 9.28 27.60 7.07
N GLU A 372 9.67 28.23 5.96
CA GLU A 372 10.96 28.07 5.24
C GLU A 372 12.26 28.16 6.09
N GLY A 373 12.19 28.50 7.38
CA GLY A 373 13.33 28.66 8.30
C GLY A 373 13.81 27.40 9.02
N GLY A 374 13.18 26.25 8.82
CA GLY A 374 13.64 24.97 9.37
C GLY A 374 14.62 24.27 8.42
N SER A 375 15.92 24.53 8.55
CA SER A 375 16.93 23.77 7.79
C SER A 375 16.84 22.28 8.16
N LEU A 376 16.64 21.42 7.16
CA LEU A 376 16.75 19.97 7.29
C LEU A 376 18.18 19.62 7.80
N PRO A 377 18.33 18.65 8.71
CA PRO A 377 19.64 18.16 9.12
C PRO A 377 20.39 17.43 8.00
#